data_AF-A0A4U8S2F9-F1
#
_entry.id   AF-A0A4U8S2F9-F1
#
_cell.length_a   1.000
_cell.length_b   1.000
_cell.length_c   1.000
_cell.angle_alpha   90.00
_cell.angle_beta   90.00
_cell.angle_gamma   90.00
#
_symmetry.space_group_name_H-M   'P 1'
#
loop_
_entity.id
_entity.type
_entity.pdbx_description
1 polymer ?
#
loop_
_entity_poly.entity_id
_entity_poly.type
_entity_poly.pdbx_seq_one_letter_code
_entity_poly.pdbx_strand_id
1 'polypeptide(L)'
;MSKENANKNYNRYGNRHNTDDGYNFRGRGLLHLTFRDNYHACTRYLHNQGWLSSDIDFEAQPQLVTDSGVYALLSAVYYWNDRKCYPNAKKHQEVLIFKGKHLYEIIDDEANGNIIITKENVNTTKSVLAISLTINGGTNGLSDRTKQHTRIKSQNIFKDFET
;
A
#
# COMPACT_ATOMS: atom_id res chain seq x y z
N MET A 1 -3.11 16.69 10.34
CA MET A 1 -2.78 17.60 9.21
C MET A 1 -3.92 18.58 9.02
N SER A 2 -3.65 19.88 8.91
CA SER A 2 -4.69 20.88 8.63
C SER A 2 -5.16 20.82 7.17
N LYS A 3 -6.39 21.27 6.92
CA LYS A 3 -6.98 21.36 5.58
C LYS A 3 -6.14 22.21 4.63
N GLU A 4 -5.71 23.38 5.10
CA GLU A 4 -4.83 24.30 4.35
C GLU A 4 -3.51 23.63 3.93
N ASN A 5 -2.83 22.96 4.87
CA ASN A 5 -1.58 22.27 4.55
C ASN A 5 -1.78 21.11 3.58
N ALA A 6 -2.89 20.37 3.69
CA ALA A 6 -3.18 19.28 2.77
C ALA A 6 -3.39 19.78 1.34
N ASN A 7 -4.18 20.84 1.16
CA ASN A 7 -4.47 21.44 -0.14
C ASN A 7 -3.25 22.12 -0.77
N LYS A 8 -2.33 22.66 0.04
CA LYS A 8 -1.07 23.22 -0.44
C LYS A 8 -0.11 22.15 -0.97
N ASN A 9 -0.01 21.02 -0.28
CA ASN A 9 1.05 20.02 -0.53
C ASN A 9 0.62 18.86 -1.45
N TYR A 10 -0.68 18.68 -1.72
CA TYR A 10 -1.20 17.51 -2.44
C TYR A 10 -1.99 17.87 -3.70
N ASN A 11 -1.41 18.64 -4.62
CA ASN A 11 -1.97 18.91 -5.95
C ASN A 11 -1.34 17.98 -7.01
N ARG A 12 -1.60 16.68 -6.89
CA ARG A 12 -1.10 15.64 -7.80
C ARG A 12 -2.02 14.43 -7.82
N TYR A 13 -1.86 13.55 -8.80
CA TYR A 13 -2.60 12.30 -8.96
C TYR A 13 -4.13 12.51 -8.88
N GLY A 14 -4.64 13.36 -9.78
CA GLY A 14 -6.08 13.65 -9.91
C GLY A 14 -6.60 14.77 -9.02
N ASN A 15 -5.88 15.12 -7.94
CA ASN A 15 -6.29 16.24 -7.10
C ASN A 15 -6.27 17.56 -7.89
N ARG A 16 -7.41 18.26 -7.87
CA ARG A 16 -7.61 19.50 -8.64
C ARG A 16 -7.05 20.71 -7.89
N HIS A 17 -6.35 21.58 -8.61
CA HIS A 17 -5.86 22.85 -8.07
C HIS A 17 -7.00 23.73 -7.56
N ASN A 18 -6.73 24.54 -6.52
CA ASN A 18 -7.70 25.47 -5.92
C ASN A 18 -8.99 24.78 -5.43
N THR A 19 -8.91 23.51 -5.04
CA THR A 19 -10.00 22.77 -4.42
C THR A 19 -9.55 22.19 -3.07
N ASP A 20 -10.48 21.54 -2.39
CA ASP A 20 -10.21 20.82 -1.15
C ASP A 20 -9.71 19.38 -1.34
N ASP A 21 -9.30 19.01 -2.56
CA ASP A 21 -8.92 17.65 -2.89
C ASP A 21 -7.75 17.12 -2.05
N GLY A 22 -6.80 17.99 -1.71
CA GLY A 22 -5.69 17.61 -0.84
C GLY A 22 -6.17 17.12 0.53
N TYR A 23 -7.16 17.80 1.11
CA TYR A 23 -7.78 17.37 2.37
C TYR A 23 -8.79 16.25 2.17
N ASN A 24 -9.66 16.33 1.16
CA ASN A 24 -10.74 15.39 0.92
C ASN A 24 -10.21 13.99 0.57
N PHE A 25 -9.08 13.90 -0.15
CA PHE A 25 -8.41 12.65 -0.52
C PHE A 25 -7.07 12.45 0.22
N ARG A 26 -6.99 12.95 1.45
CA ARG A 26 -5.88 12.61 2.38
C ARG A 26 -5.82 11.11 2.67
N GLY A 27 -4.69 10.65 3.20
CA GLY A 27 -4.48 9.26 3.58
C GLY A 27 -5.54 8.73 4.56
N ARG A 28 -6.17 7.59 4.21
CA ARG A 28 -7.14 6.86 5.05
C ARG A 28 -6.94 5.34 4.94
N GLY A 29 -7.55 4.59 5.86
CA GLY A 29 -7.50 3.13 5.87
C GLY A 29 -6.13 2.57 6.25
N LEU A 30 -5.97 1.24 6.11
CA LEU A 30 -4.82 0.50 6.64
C LEU A 30 -3.50 0.82 5.91
N LEU A 31 -3.55 1.10 4.60
CA LEU A 31 -2.39 1.44 3.78
C LEU A 31 -2.34 2.92 3.34
N HIS A 32 -3.09 3.81 4.01
CA HIS A 32 -3.10 5.24 3.71
C HIS A 32 -3.44 5.55 2.23
N LEU A 33 -4.60 5.08 1.75
CA LEU A 33 -5.11 5.43 0.42
C LEU A 33 -5.22 6.96 0.30
N THR A 34 -4.51 7.53 -0.68
CA THR A 34 -4.31 8.98 -0.84
C THR A 34 -4.46 9.38 -2.31
N PHE A 35 -4.92 10.60 -2.57
CA PHE A 35 -5.17 11.22 -3.89
C PHE A 35 -6.43 10.72 -4.60
N ARG A 36 -7.14 11.64 -5.25
CA ARG A 36 -8.42 11.42 -5.94
C ARG A 36 -8.36 10.22 -6.89
N ASP A 37 -7.33 10.13 -7.73
CA ASP A 37 -7.19 9.04 -8.71
C ASP A 37 -7.19 7.66 -8.03
N ASN A 38 -6.58 7.53 -6.86
CA ASN A 38 -6.52 6.25 -6.15
C ASN A 38 -7.85 5.90 -5.47
N TYR A 39 -8.61 6.90 -4.98
CA TYR A 39 -9.96 6.66 -4.49
C TYR A 39 -10.87 6.20 -5.64
N HIS A 40 -10.81 6.87 -6.77
CA HIS A 40 -11.56 6.51 -7.98
C HIS A 40 -11.20 5.09 -8.49
N ALA A 41 -9.90 4.80 -8.61
CA ALA A 41 -9.43 3.50 -9.08
C ALA A 41 -9.79 2.37 -8.10
N CYS A 42 -9.73 2.62 -6.79
CA CYS A 42 -10.19 1.69 -5.76
C CYS A 42 -11.67 1.34 -5.93
N THR A 43 -12.56 2.34 -6.05
CA THR A 43 -13.99 2.13 -6.29
C THR A 43 -14.20 1.22 -7.51
N ARG A 44 -13.59 1.58 -8.65
CA ARG A 44 -13.75 0.81 -9.90
C ARG A 44 -13.23 -0.61 -9.79
N TYR A 45 -12.07 -0.81 -9.17
CA TYR A 45 -11.51 -2.14 -8.97
C TYR A 45 -12.48 -3.00 -8.17
N LEU A 46 -12.97 -2.51 -7.03
CA LEU A 46 -13.84 -3.28 -6.14
C LEU A 46 -15.21 -3.57 -6.75
N HIS A 47 -15.78 -2.63 -7.52
CA HIS A 47 -16.98 -2.88 -8.32
C HIS A 47 -16.75 -3.98 -9.35
N ASN A 48 -15.63 -3.94 -10.07
CA ASN A 48 -15.30 -4.96 -11.07
C ASN A 48 -15.08 -6.35 -10.45
N GLN A 49 -14.64 -6.42 -9.18
CA GLN A 49 -14.57 -7.67 -8.43
C GLN A 49 -15.93 -8.13 -7.87
N GLY A 50 -16.95 -7.28 -7.89
CA GLY A 50 -18.24 -7.53 -7.21
C GLY A 50 -18.15 -7.48 -5.68
N TRP A 51 -17.10 -6.85 -5.13
CA TRP A 51 -16.86 -6.78 -3.68
C TRP A 51 -17.40 -5.50 -3.03
N LEU A 52 -17.89 -4.56 -3.85
CA LEU A 52 -18.45 -3.30 -3.42
C LEU A 52 -19.85 -3.15 -4.01
N SER A 53 -20.79 -2.72 -3.17
CA SER A 53 -22.15 -2.44 -3.62
C SER A 53 -22.16 -1.26 -4.58
N SER A 54 -23.02 -1.31 -5.61
CA SER A 54 -23.01 -0.35 -6.72
C SER A 54 -23.32 1.10 -6.33
N ASP A 55 -23.91 1.32 -5.15
CA ASP A 55 -24.23 2.63 -4.59
C ASP A 55 -23.06 3.26 -3.80
N ILE A 56 -21.97 2.53 -3.58
CA ILE A 56 -20.80 3.03 -2.85
C ILE A 56 -19.76 3.58 -3.82
N ASP A 57 -19.33 4.82 -3.59
CA ASP A 57 -18.22 5.43 -4.31
C ASP A 57 -17.28 6.16 -3.36
N PHE A 58 -16.04 5.68 -3.25
CA PHE A 58 -15.02 6.29 -2.39
C PHE A 58 -14.52 7.65 -2.91
N GLU A 59 -14.68 7.98 -4.19
CA GLU A 59 -14.37 9.34 -4.65
C GLU A 59 -15.44 10.33 -4.17
N ALA A 60 -16.71 9.94 -4.22
CA ALA A 60 -17.83 10.74 -3.71
C ALA A 60 -17.90 10.76 -2.18
N GLN A 61 -17.52 9.67 -1.52
CA GLN A 61 -17.65 9.45 -0.08
C GLN A 61 -16.32 8.96 0.54
N PRO A 62 -15.23 9.74 0.46
CA PRO A 62 -13.89 9.28 0.87
C PRO A 62 -13.76 8.94 2.36
N GLN A 63 -14.63 9.49 3.22
CA GLN A 63 -14.69 9.17 4.65
C GLN A 63 -15.03 7.71 4.94
N LEU A 64 -15.72 7.02 4.03
CA LEU A 64 -16.11 5.61 4.20
C LEU A 64 -14.90 4.69 4.41
N VAL A 65 -13.74 5.03 3.82
CA VAL A 65 -12.48 4.29 3.99
C VAL A 65 -11.94 4.39 5.43
N THR A 66 -12.36 5.40 6.20
CA THR A 66 -12.05 5.53 7.64
C THR A 66 -13.16 4.97 8.52
N ASP A 67 -14.42 5.26 8.18
CA ASP A 67 -15.56 5.02 9.07
C ASP A 67 -15.99 3.54 9.10
N SER A 68 -15.55 2.74 8.11
CA SER A 68 -15.86 1.31 8.02
C SER A 68 -14.59 0.47 7.98
N GLY A 69 -14.48 -0.49 8.89
CA GLY A 69 -13.39 -1.46 8.90
C GLY A 69 -13.35 -2.33 7.64
N VAL A 70 -14.51 -2.66 7.07
CA VAL A 70 -14.61 -3.42 5.81
C VAL A 70 -14.03 -2.61 4.66
N TYR A 71 -14.38 -1.33 4.54
CA TYR A 71 -13.87 -0.47 3.47
C TYR A 71 -12.39 -0.11 3.66
N ALA A 72 -11.95 0.04 4.91
CA ALA A 72 -10.53 0.16 5.24
C ALA A 72 -9.74 -1.07 4.77
N LEU A 73 -10.26 -2.29 4.98
CA LEU A 73 -9.65 -3.54 4.52
C LEU A 73 -9.69 -3.67 2.99
N LEU A 74 -10.85 -3.47 2.36
CA LEU A 74 -10.99 -3.57 0.90
C LEU A 74 -10.09 -2.58 0.16
N SER A 75 -9.92 -1.37 0.67
CA SER A 75 -8.99 -0.40 0.07
C SER A 75 -7.53 -0.86 0.15
N ALA A 76 -7.15 -1.56 1.22
CA ALA A 76 -5.82 -2.14 1.36
C ALA A 76 -5.63 -3.34 0.42
N VAL A 77 -6.64 -4.20 0.30
CA VAL A 77 -6.64 -5.34 -0.65
C VAL A 77 -6.53 -4.84 -2.09
N TYR A 78 -7.28 -3.81 -2.48
CA TYR A 78 -7.15 -3.16 -3.79
C TYR A 78 -5.69 -2.75 -4.05
N TYR A 79 -5.09 -1.97 -3.13
CA TYR A 79 -3.74 -1.48 -3.33
C TYR A 79 -2.74 -2.65 -3.44
N TRP A 80 -2.91 -3.67 -2.60
CA TRP A 80 -2.07 -4.86 -2.62
C TRP A 80 -2.14 -5.64 -3.93
N ASN A 81 -3.34 -5.77 -4.49
CA ASN A 81 -3.59 -6.53 -5.71
C ASN A 81 -3.21 -5.75 -6.97
N ASP A 82 -3.48 -4.45 -7.03
CA ASP A 82 -3.26 -3.66 -8.23
C ASP A 82 -1.80 -3.17 -8.35
N ARG A 83 -1.17 -2.82 -7.23
CA ARG A 83 0.13 -2.14 -7.27
C ARG A 83 1.25 -3.08 -7.70
N LYS A 84 2.01 -2.64 -8.70
CA LYS A 84 3.24 -3.28 -9.18
C LYS A 84 4.50 -2.64 -8.60
N CYS A 85 5.50 -3.48 -8.34
CA CYS A 85 6.81 -3.05 -7.86
C CYS A 85 7.66 -2.50 -9.01
N TYR A 86 8.20 -1.28 -8.83
CA TYR A 86 9.11 -0.64 -9.78
C TYR A 86 10.27 0.01 -9.02
N PRO A 87 11.23 -0.77 -8.52
CA PRO A 87 12.32 -0.24 -7.73
C PRO A 87 13.26 0.62 -8.58
N ASN A 88 13.90 1.61 -7.96
CA ASN A 88 14.90 2.43 -8.64
C ASN A 88 16.14 1.59 -8.94
N ALA A 89 16.38 1.28 -10.21
CA ALA A 89 17.45 0.39 -10.65
C ALA A 89 18.87 0.84 -10.26
N LYS A 90 19.10 2.14 -10.01
CA LYS A 90 20.40 2.65 -9.55
C LYS A 90 20.60 2.52 -8.05
N LYS A 91 19.50 2.50 -7.27
CA LYS A 91 19.55 2.50 -5.80
C LYS A 91 19.30 1.11 -5.20
N HIS A 92 18.49 0.29 -5.87
CA HIS A 92 17.90 -0.94 -5.34
C HIS A 92 18.00 -2.07 -6.37
N GLN A 93 19.22 -2.36 -6.81
CA GLN A 93 19.49 -3.40 -7.81
C GLN A 93 19.11 -4.79 -7.29
N GLU A 94 19.26 -5.01 -5.99
CA GLU A 94 18.99 -6.26 -5.26
C GLU A 94 17.54 -6.75 -5.34
N VAL A 95 16.59 -5.85 -5.63
CA VAL A 95 15.15 -6.14 -5.74
C VAL A 95 14.59 -5.97 -7.16
N LEU A 96 15.45 -5.74 -8.17
CA LEU A 96 15.00 -5.61 -9.56
C LEU A 96 14.32 -6.86 -10.11
N ILE A 97 14.58 -8.02 -9.52
CA ILE A 97 13.90 -9.28 -9.83
C ILE A 97 12.37 -9.19 -9.68
N PHE A 98 11.87 -8.28 -8.83
CA PHE A 98 10.44 -8.06 -8.62
C PHE A 98 9.84 -6.97 -9.51
N LYS A 99 10.61 -6.39 -10.43
CA LYS A 99 10.10 -5.31 -11.29
C LYS A 99 8.91 -5.81 -12.12
N GLY A 100 7.79 -5.08 -12.04
CA GLY A 100 6.54 -5.39 -12.75
C GLY A 100 5.66 -6.43 -12.06
N LYS A 101 6.12 -7.03 -10.95
CA LYS A 101 5.34 -7.97 -10.14
C LYS A 101 4.37 -7.23 -9.23
N HIS A 102 3.17 -7.76 -9.09
CA HIS A 102 2.22 -7.33 -8.07
C HIS A 102 2.69 -7.73 -6.67
N LEU A 103 2.21 -7.05 -5.62
CA LEU A 103 2.69 -7.32 -4.26
C LEU A 103 2.41 -8.75 -3.81
N TYR A 104 1.26 -9.31 -4.18
CA TYR A 104 0.92 -10.72 -3.90
C TYR A 104 1.79 -11.73 -4.66
N GLU A 105 2.50 -11.33 -5.72
CA GLU A 105 3.48 -12.20 -6.39
C GLU A 105 4.85 -12.15 -5.69
N ILE A 106 5.12 -11.11 -4.90
CA ILE A 106 6.43 -10.89 -4.24
C ILE A 106 6.48 -11.55 -2.85
N ILE A 107 5.31 -11.81 -2.26
CA ILE A 107 5.22 -12.29 -0.88
C ILE A 107 5.72 -13.72 -0.71
N ASP A 108 5.64 -14.51 -1.78
CA ASP A 108 5.91 -15.95 -1.79
C ASP A 108 7.16 -16.29 -2.62
N ASP A 109 8.22 -15.50 -2.46
CA ASP A 109 9.56 -15.76 -3.04
C ASP A 109 10.25 -17.00 -2.39
N GLU A 110 9.49 -18.01 -2.00
CA GLU A 110 9.89 -19.23 -1.28
C GLU A 110 10.49 -18.94 0.13
N ALA A 111 9.61 -18.86 1.13
CA ALA A 111 9.86 -18.90 2.57
C ALA A 111 10.57 -17.75 3.32
N ASN A 112 11.13 -16.71 2.69
CA ASN A 112 11.47 -15.36 3.25
C ASN A 112 12.60 -14.69 2.42
N GLY A 113 12.61 -14.87 1.09
CA GLY A 113 13.45 -14.20 0.10
C GLY A 113 14.82 -13.71 0.58
N ASN A 114 15.88 -14.50 0.36
CA ASN A 114 17.30 -14.12 0.49
C ASN A 114 17.60 -12.95 1.44
N ILE A 115 17.87 -13.25 2.70
CA ILE A 115 18.21 -12.24 3.71
C ILE A 115 19.32 -11.30 3.19
N ILE A 116 19.11 -10.00 3.33
CA ILE A 116 20.03 -8.93 2.96
C ILE A 116 20.23 -7.97 4.13
N ILE A 117 21.36 -7.27 4.12
CA ILE A 117 21.60 -6.11 4.98
C ILE A 117 21.57 -4.88 4.09
N THR A 118 20.68 -3.92 4.36
CA THR A 118 20.57 -2.69 3.55
C THR A 118 21.72 -1.73 3.85
N LYS A 119 21.85 -0.66 3.06
CA LYS A 119 22.84 0.41 3.30
C LYS A 119 22.63 1.12 4.63
N GLU A 120 21.41 1.11 5.14
CA GLU A 120 21.02 1.62 6.46
C GLU A 120 21.21 0.58 7.57
N ASN A 121 21.94 -0.51 7.30
CA ASN A 121 22.26 -1.60 8.24
C ASN A 121 21.02 -2.31 8.81
N VAL A 122 19.96 -2.43 8.00
CA VAL A 122 18.76 -3.19 8.36
C VAL A 122 18.85 -4.61 7.78
N ASN A 123 18.87 -5.62 8.64
CA ASN A 123 18.75 -7.02 8.23
C ASN A 123 17.27 -7.30 7.89
N THR A 124 16.98 -7.61 6.63
CA THR A 124 15.62 -7.83 6.10
C THR A 124 15.63 -8.82 4.94
N THR A 125 14.46 -9.11 4.38
CA THR A 125 14.32 -9.95 3.17
C THR A 125 14.20 -9.07 1.94
N LYS A 126 14.56 -9.62 0.76
CA LYS A 126 14.34 -8.89 -0.50
C LYS A 126 12.86 -8.56 -0.72
N SER A 127 11.95 -9.47 -0.36
CA SER A 127 10.51 -9.27 -0.48
C SER A 127 10.00 -8.11 0.41
N VAL A 128 10.39 -8.06 1.68
CA VAL A 128 10.02 -6.98 2.61
C VAL A 128 10.58 -5.65 2.15
N LEU A 129 11.82 -5.61 1.65
CA LEU A 129 12.40 -4.41 1.06
C LEU A 129 11.60 -3.95 -0.17
N ALA A 130 11.34 -4.84 -1.13
CA ALA A 130 10.63 -4.52 -2.36
C ALA A 130 9.21 -3.99 -2.11
N ILE A 131 8.47 -4.64 -1.20
CA ILE A 131 7.12 -4.21 -0.80
C ILE A 131 7.19 -2.85 -0.08
N SER A 132 8.16 -2.65 0.82
CA SER A 132 8.32 -1.38 1.54
C SER A 132 8.64 -0.22 0.59
N LEU A 133 9.52 -0.44 -0.38
CA LEU A 133 9.82 0.53 -1.43
C LEU A 133 8.59 0.84 -2.30
N THR A 134 7.73 -0.14 -2.54
CA THR A 134 6.53 0.05 -3.38
C THR A 134 5.42 0.80 -2.66
N ILE A 135 5.25 0.55 -1.36
CA ILE A 135 4.22 1.21 -0.53
C ILE A 135 4.65 2.63 -0.15
N ASN A 136 5.89 2.81 0.29
CA ASN A 136 6.35 4.07 0.91
C ASN A 136 7.32 4.88 0.03
N GLY A 137 7.79 4.31 -1.09
CA GLY A 137 8.78 4.96 -1.96
C GLY A 137 10.20 4.99 -1.39
N GLY A 138 10.46 4.31 -0.26
CA GLY A 138 11.73 4.36 0.43
C GLY A 138 11.80 3.43 1.65
N THR A 139 12.88 3.53 2.42
CA THR A 139 13.21 2.64 3.55
C THR A 139 12.77 3.19 4.92
N ASN A 140 12.05 4.32 4.97
CA ASN A 140 11.52 4.85 6.22
C ASN A 140 10.60 3.83 6.91
N GLY A 141 10.96 3.45 8.14
CA GLY A 141 10.26 2.44 8.94
C GLY A 141 10.55 0.98 8.53
N LEU A 142 11.54 0.72 7.68
CA LEU A 142 11.85 -0.64 7.20
C LEU A 142 12.21 -1.61 8.34
N SER A 143 12.94 -1.14 9.35
CA SER A 143 13.29 -1.95 10.53
C SER A 143 12.03 -2.43 11.26
N ASP A 144 11.06 -1.55 11.48
CA ASP A 144 9.81 -1.91 12.16
C ASP A 144 8.94 -2.83 11.32
N ARG A 145 8.82 -2.57 10.01
CA ARG A 145 8.10 -3.47 9.08
C ARG A 145 8.72 -4.87 9.06
N THR A 146 10.04 -4.95 9.07
CA THR A 146 10.77 -6.24 9.12
C THR A 146 10.48 -6.97 10.43
N LYS A 147 10.54 -6.28 11.57
CA LYS A 147 10.21 -6.87 12.88
C LYS A 147 8.77 -7.39 12.94
N GLN A 148 7.80 -6.60 12.47
CA GLN A 148 6.39 -7.01 12.48
C GLN A 148 6.13 -8.19 11.55
N HIS A 149 6.72 -8.20 10.35
CA HIS A 149 6.63 -9.33 9.42
C HIS A 149 7.17 -10.61 10.07
N THR A 150 8.37 -10.56 10.65
CA THR A 150 8.96 -11.72 11.35
C THR A 150 8.09 -12.20 12.51
N ARG A 151 7.55 -11.27 13.32
CA ARG A 151 6.67 -11.61 14.45
C ARG A 151 5.39 -12.31 13.98
N ILE A 152 4.70 -11.76 12.98
CA ILE A 152 3.45 -12.35 12.46
C ILE A 152 3.71 -13.74 11.91
N LYS A 153 4.81 -13.92 11.16
CA LYS A 153 5.19 -15.21 10.60
C LYS A 153 5.53 -16.24 11.67
N SER A 154 6.30 -15.87 12.70
CA SER A 154 6.69 -16.81 13.76
C SER A 154 5.53 -17.19 14.68
N GLN A 155 4.56 -16.30 14.86
CA GLN A 155 3.37 -16.55 15.68
C GLN A 155 2.38 -17.51 15.03
N ASN A 156 2.57 -17.92 13.76
CA ASN A 156 1.73 -18.89 13.08
C ASN A 156 0.22 -18.59 13.16
N ILE A 157 -0.14 -17.31 13.27
CA ILE A 157 -1.53 -16.87 13.51
C ILE A 157 -2.48 -17.22 12.35
N PHE A 158 -1.93 -17.67 11.22
CA PHE A 158 -2.69 -18.06 10.04
C PHE A 158 -2.76 -19.58 9.83
N LYS A 159 -2.13 -20.41 10.68
CA LYS A 159 -2.19 -21.87 10.53
C LYS A 159 -3.60 -22.44 10.58
N ASP A 160 -4.49 -21.78 11.31
CA ASP A 160 -5.90 -22.20 11.43
C ASP A 160 -6.75 -21.79 10.21
N PHE A 161 -6.16 -21.10 9.22
CA PHE A 161 -6.82 -20.68 7.98
C PHE A 161 -6.40 -21.53 6.76
N GLU A 162 -5.50 -22.50 6.93
CA GLU A 162 -5.20 -23.49 5.90
C GLU A 162 -6.35 -24.51 5.86
N THR A 163 -7.11 -24.50 4.76
CA THR A 163 -8.17 -25.48 4.43
C THR A 163 -7.65 -26.62 3.58
#